data_AF-A0A4Q4TBZ8-F1
#
_entry.id   AF-A0A4Q4TBZ8-F1
#
_cell.length_a   1.000
_cell.length_b   1.000
_cell.length_c   1.000
_cell.angle_alpha   90.00
_cell.angle_beta   90.00
_cell.angle_gamma   90.00
#
_symmetry.space_group_name_H-M   'P 1'
#
loop_
_entity.id
_entity.type
_entity.pdbx_description
1 polymer ?
#
loop_
_entity_poly.entity_id
_entity_poly.type
_entity_poly.pdbx_seq_one_letter_code
_entity_poly.pdbx_strand_id
1 'polypeptide(L)'
;MGGHGDTQDCPLDAVMRFSHAGREAQLCDGVDEYIRTVRLMVRRGAKCIKMASSGGVLSLNNSPEDRQFSDSELKAIVDGVSRSIEHWCYLDEEVADMMKAKGVILVATRYIQEDLLAGFRELPPKAIEEIEKLVPLSSSTYGLAIRPGVKIALGTDTTVAIRSIRSPTGRTQWNCDTRLKAGMTLLEAIDACTATPPAVLGKHAPLAGRLREGYDADVIAVASNPLEGIDVLLSPRL
;
A
#
# COMPACT_ATOMS: atom_id res chain seq x y z
N MET A 1 -0.46 9.72 -19.16
CA MET A 1 -0.30 10.38 -17.83
C MET A 1 0.72 9.58 -17.02
N GLY A 2 1.54 10.24 -16.20
CA GLY A 2 2.61 9.61 -15.42
C GLY A 2 2.34 9.75 -13.91
N GLY A 3 1.83 8.69 -13.28
CA GLY A 3 1.43 8.69 -11.87
C GLY A 3 2.57 8.44 -10.88
N HIS A 4 2.23 8.18 -9.62
CA HIS A 4 3.19 7.78 -8.59
C HIS A 4 4.12 6.63 -9.06
N GLY A 5 5.43 6.87 -8.99
CA GLY A 5 6.47 5.94 -9.46
C GLY A 5 7.00 6.20 -10.88
N ASP A 6 6.51 7.24 -11.57
CA ASP A 6 7.03 7.68 -12.87
C ASP A 6 8.35 8.47 -12.77
N THR A 7 9.24 8.30 -13.74
CA THR A 7 10.54 8.98 -13.85
C THR A 7 10.41 10.28 -14.63
N GLN A 8 9.81 11.28 -14.00
CA GLN A 8 9.44 12.56 -14.63
C GLN A 8 10.62 13.50 -14.92
N ASP A 9 11.80 13.16 -14.43
CA ASP A 9 13.08 13.80 -14.71
C ASP A 9 13.73 13.30 -16.03
N CYS A 10 13.19 12.23 -16.61
CA CYS A 10 13.66 11.67 -17.88
C CYS A 10 12.84 12.17 -19.07
N PRO A 11 13.45 12.34 -20.26
CA PRO A 11 12.70 12.61 -21.49
C PRO A 11 11.61 11.56 -21.74
N LEU A 12 10.40 11.99 -22.09
CA LEU A 12 9.25 11.11 -22.28
C LEU A 12 9.54 9.99 -23.29
N ASP A 13 10.27 10.28 -24.36
CA ASP A 13 10.64 9.26 -25.35
C ASP A 13 11.52 8.16 -24.76
N ALA A 14 12.41 8.51 -23.83
CA ALA A 14 13.20 7.53 -23.09
C ALA A 14 12.30 6.69 -22.18
N VAL A 15 11.38 7.31 -21.42
CA VAL A 15 10.44 6.59 -20.54
C VAL A 15 9.55 5.64 -21.34
N MET A 16 9.00 6.10 -22.48
CA MET A 16 8.19 5.27 -23.37
C MET A 16 9.00 4.11 -23.98
N ARG A 17 10.27 4.34 -24.35
CA ARG A 17 11.16 3.26 -24.80
C ARG A 17 11.40 2.23 -23.69
N PHE A 18 11.63 2.67 -22.45
CA PHE A 18 11.79 1.75 -21.30
C PHE A 18 10.50 0.97 -21.02
N SER A 19 9.36 1.63 -21.11
CA SER A 19 8.03 1.00 -21.04
C SER A 19 7.91 -0.08 -22.11
N HIS A 20 8.00 0.28 -23.40
CA HIS A 20 7.81 -0.67 -24.49
C HIS A 20 8.89 -1.76 -24.58
N ALA A 21 10.09 -1.54 -24.03
CA ALA A 21 11.14 -2.56 -23.88
C ALA A 21 10.76 -3.68 -22.89
N GLY A 22 9.67 -3.51 -22.16
CA GLY A 22 9.01 -4.59 -21.45
C GLY A 22 9.37 -4.76 -19.99
N ARG A 23 9.79 -3.67 -19.35
CA ARG A 23 10.07 -3.57 -17.91
C ARG A 23 8.78 -3.64 -17.07
N GLU A 24 8.91 -3.78 -15.76
CA GLU A 24 7.78 -3.95 -14.83
C GLU A 24 6.87 -2.71 -14.72
N ALA A 25 7.43 -1.52 -14.87
CA ALA A 25 6.69 -0.26 -14.95
C ALA A 25 6.33 0.06 -16.41
N GLN A 26 5.08 0.49 -16.64
CA GLN A 26 4.60 0.89 -17.96
C GLN A 26 3.80 2.18 -17.86
N LEU A 27 3.99 3.04 -18.85
CA LEU A 27 3.06 4.11 -19.16
C LEU A 27 2.03 3.57 -20.16
N CYS A 28 0.76 3.84 -19.90
CA CYS A 28 -0.33 3.54 -20.81
C CYS A 28 -1.42 4.61 -20.68
N ASP A 29 -2.02 4.97 -21.81
CA ASP A 29 -3.08 5.96 -21.91
C ASP A 29 -4.28 5.37 -22.68
N GLY A 30 -5.45 5.40 -22.05
CA GLY A 30 -6.68 4.84 -22.60
C GLY A 30 -6.92 3.38 -22.21
N VAL A 31 -8.21 3.00 -22.26
CA VAL A 31 -8.71 1.68 -21.85
C VAL A 31 -8.04 0.53 -22.62
N ASP A 32 -7.89 0.68 -23.94
CA ASP A 32 -7.34 -0.38 -24.80
C ASP A 32 -5.85 -0.64 -24.51
N GLU A 33 -5.08 0.43 -24.30
CA GLU A 33 -3.66 0.32 -23.97
C GLU A 33 -3.47 -0.29 -22.58
N TYR A 34 -4.31 0.10 -21.61
CA TYR A 34 -4.32 -0.53 -20.29
C TYR A 34 -4.59 -2.05 -20.39
N ILE A 35 -5.66 -2.46 -21.07
CA ILE A 35 -6.01 -3.89 -21.24
C ILE A 35 -4.86 -4.65 -21.91
N ARG A 36 -4.25 -4.06 -22.94
CA ARG A 36 -3.09 -4.64 -23.63
C ARG A 36 -1.90 -4.81 -22.69
N THR A 37 -1.60 -3.79 -21.91
CA THR A 37 -0.50 -3.78 -20.94
C THR A 37 -0.70 -4.82 -19.84
N VAL A 38 -1.91 -4.91 -19.28
CA VAL A 38 -2.26 -5.95 -18.30
C VAL A 38 -2.05 -7.34 -18.88
N ARG A 39 -2.56 -7.60 -20.09
CA ARG A 39 -2.39 -8.90 -20.76
C ARG A 39 -0.91 -9.22 -20.98
N LEU A 40 -0.12 -8.23 -21.35
CA LEU A 40 1.32 -8.38 -21.56
C LEU A 40 2.05 -8.70 -20.24
N MET A 41 1.71 -8.02 -19.15
CA MET A 41 2.28 -8.29 -17.82
C MET A 41 1.90 -9.66 -17.30
N VAL A 42 0.64 -10.06 -17.44
CA VAL A 42 0.19 -11.41 -17.09
C VAL A 42 0.93 -12.46 -17.94
N ARG A 43 1.10 -12.23 -19.25
CA ARG A 43 1.89 -13.10 -20.13
C ARG A 43 3.35 -13.21 -19.67
N ARG A 44 3.92 -12.14 -19.11
CA ARG A 44 5.27 -12.11 -18.54
C ARG A 44 5.35 -12.71 -17.13
N GLY A 45 4.24 -13.20 -16.58
CA GLY A 45 4.21 -13.89 -15.30
C GLY A 45 3.89 -12.99 -14.10
N ALA A 46 3.48 -11.74 -14.33
CA ALA A 46 3.04 -10.84 -13.26
C ALA A 46 1.91 -11.50 -12.44
N LYS A 47 2.06 -11.45 -11.12
CA LYS A 47 1.11 -12.04 -10.15
C LYS A 47 0.11 -11.00 -9.63
N CYS A 48 0.51 -9.73 -9.65
CA CYS A 48 -0.33 -8.59 -9.36
C CYS A 48 -0.11 -7.51 -10.43
N ILE A 49 -1.09 -6.62 -10.57
CA ILE A 49 -0.97 -5.39 -11.34
C ILE A 49 -1.16 -4.25 -10.36
N LYS A 50 -0.13 -3.41 -10.21
CA LYS A 50 -0.20 -2.15 -9.48
C LYS A 50 -0.42 -1.04 -10.50
N MET A 51 -1.25 -0.07 -10.14
CA MET A 51 -1.40 1.16 -10.90
C MET A 51 -1.35 2.36 -9.97
N ALA A 52 -0.98 3.51 -10.52
CA ALA A 52 -0.96 4.77 -9.80
C ALA A 52 -2.16 5.63 -10.21
N SER A 53 -3.26 5.53 -9.47
CA SER A 53 -4.50 6.26 -9.77
C SER A 53 -4.40 7.79 -9.56
N SER A 54 -3.38 8.21 -8.82
CA SER A 54 -3.09 9.61 -8.49
C SER A 54 -1.58 9.90 -8.62
N GLY A 55 -1.22 11.18 -8.50
CA GLY A 55 0.17 11.59 -8.30
C GLY A 55 0.76 11.09 -6.98
N GLY A 56 2.05 11.35 -6.79
CA GLY A 56 2.83 10.84 -5.67
C GLY A 56 3.45 11.94 -4.82
N VAL A 57 3.64 11.67 -3.53
CA VAL A 57 4.37 12.57 -2.61
C VAL A 57 5.80 12.86 -3.10
N LEU A 58 6.46 11.85 -3.67
CA LEU A 58 7.83 11.95 -4.20
C LEU A 58 7.87 12.31 -5.68
N SER A 59 6.74 12.60 -6.31
CA SER A 59 6.67 12.92 -7.73
C SER A 59 7.02 14.39 -8.00
N LEU A 60 7.75 14.62 -9.08
CA LEU A 60 8.28 15.96 -9.42
C LEU A 60 7.19 16.89 -9.93
N ASN A 61 6.32 16.41 -10.82
CA ASN A 61 5.43 17.22 -11.64
C ASN A 61 3.93 16.99 -11.35
N ASN A 62 3.59 16.20 -10.33
CA ASN A 62 2.21 16.01 -9.87
C ASN A 62 2.13 15.96 -8.34
N SER A 63 0.91 15.95 -7.82
CA SER A 63 0.55 15.92 -6.41
C SER A 63 -0.36 14.72 -6.11
N PRO A 64 -0.40 14.20 -4.87
CA PRO A 64 -1.36 13.17 -4.45
C PRO A 64 -2.84 13.46 -4.76
N GLU A 65 -3.22 14.73 -4.91
CA GLU A 65 -4.58 15.14 -5.30
C GLU A 65 -4.85 15.01 -6.81
N ASP A 66 -3.78 14.96 -7.62
CA ASP A 66 -3.90 14.92 -9.07
C ASP A 66 -4.35 13.53 -9.53
N ARG A 67 -5.59 13.45 -10.00
CA ARG A 67 -6.17 12.26 -10.62
C ARG A 67 -5.43 11.91 -11.93
N GLN A 68 -5.01 10.65 -12.09
CA GLN A 68 -4.21 10.19 -13.24
C GLN A 68 -4.97 9.35 -14.27
N PHE A 69 -6.23 9.00 -14.03
CA PHE A 69 -7.07 8.23 -14.96
C PHE A 69 -8.47 8.81 -15.06
N SER A 70 -9.07 8.76 -16.25
CA SER A 70 -10.48 9.07 -16.49
C SER A 70 -11.42 8.07 -15.80
N ASP A 71 -12.71 8.40 -15.70
CA ASP A 71 -13.74 7.49 -15.15
C ASP A 71 -13.81 6.18 -15.95
N SER A 72 -13.66 6.27 -17.28
CA SER A 72 -13.72 5.12 -18.17
C SER A 72 -12.57 4.13 -17.94
N GLU A 73 -11.36 4.65 -17.70
CA GLU A 73 -10.19 3.84 -17.39
C GLU A 73 -10.30 3.22 -16.01
N LEU A 74 -10.65 4.01 -14.99
CA LEU A 74 -10.85 3.49 -13.62
C LEU A 74 -11.90 2.39 -13.59
N LYS A 75 -13.01 2.54 -14.31
CA LYS A 75 -14.04 1.51 -14.39
C LYS A 75 -13.50 0.22 -15.02
N ALA A 76 -12.79 0.32 -16.15
CA ALA A 76 -12.19 -0.84 -16.80
C ALA A 76 -11.17 -1.56 -15.90
N ILE A 77 -10.43 -0.82 -15.08
CA ILE A 77 -9.50 -1.34 -14.08
C ILE A 77 -10.25 -2.06 -12.96
N VAL A 78 -11.22 -1.38 -12.33
CA VAL A 78 -11.95 -1.86 -11.16
C VAL A 78 -12.77 -3.10 -11.50
N ASP A 79 -13.46 -3.10 -12.65
CA ASP A 79 -14.23 -4.25 -13.14
C ASP A 79 -13.32 -5.46 -13.45
N GLY A 80 -12.02 -5.21 -13.69
CA GLY A 80 -11.06 -6.23 -14.09
C GLY A 80 -10.34 -6.94 -12.94
N VAL A 81 -9.83 -6.23 -11.91
CA VAL A 81 -8.73 -6.79 -11.09
C VAL A 81 -8.60 -6.28 -9.64
N SER A 82 -9.14 -5.12 -9.25
CA SER A 82 -8.73 -4.47 -7.99
C SER A 82 -9.27 -5.16 -6.73
N ARG A 83 -8.39 -5.83 -5.99
CA ARG A 83 -8.68 -6.46 -4.67
C ARG A 83 -8.30 -5.59 -3.48
N SER A 84 -7.35 -4.68 -3.68
CA SER A 84 -6.86 -3.76 -2.66
C SER A 84 -6.71 -2.33 -3.18
N ILE A 85 -6.75 -1.39 -2.25
CA ILE A 85 -6.36 0.00 -2.44
C ILE A 85 -5.16 0.26 -1.53
N GLU A 86 -4.14 0.93 -2.05
CA GLU A 86 -2.87 1.16 -1.37
C GLU A 86 -2.80 2.61 -0.87
N HIS A 87 -2.14 2.83 0.27
CA HIS A 87 -1.88 4.12 0.93
C HIS A 87 -3.13 4.87 1.45
N TRP A 88 -4.05 5.21 0.54
CA TRP A 88 -5.21 6.09 0.61
C TRP A 88 -5.18 7.18 1.72
N CYS A 89 -4.94 8.42 1.31
CA CYS A 89 -4.77 9.54 2.23
C CYS A 89 -6.00 10.46 2.37
N TYR A 90 -6.98 10.32 1.48
CA TYR A 90 -8.18 11.17 1.40
C TYR A 90 -9.45 10.31 1.50
N LEU A 91 -9.56 9.49 2.55
CA LEU A 91 -10.73 8.63 2.73
C LEU A 91 -11.92 9.46 3.21
N ASP A 92 -13.10 9.21 2.65
CA ASP A 92 -14.38 9.67 3.19
C ASP A 92 -15.27 8.46 3.57
N GLU A 93 -16.41 8.74 4.21
CA GLU A 93 -17.33 7.71 4.71
C GLU A 93 -18.02 6.95 3.58
N GLU A 94 -18.40 7.62 2.49
CA GLU A 94 -19.08 7.00 1.35
C GLU A 94 -18.17 5.95 0.68
N VAL A 95 -16.91 6.31 0.43
CA VAL A 95 -15.92 5.41 -0.14
C VAL A 95 -15.60 4.26 0.82
N ALA A 96 -15.49 4.53 2.12
CA ALA A 96 -15.26 3.47 3.11
C ALA A 96 -16.40 2.44 3.13
N ASP A 97 -17.64 2.90 3.07
CA ASP A 97 -18.82 2.02 2.98
C ASP A 97 -18.84 1.22 1.67
N MET A 98 -18.48 1.85 0.54
CA MET A 98 -18.32 1.15 -0.73
C MET A 98 -17.22 0.08 -0.70
N MET A 99 -16.07 0.39 -0.10
CA MET A 99 -14.97 -0.56 0.06
C MET A 99 -15.42 -1.76 0.87
N LYS A 100 -16.09 -1.52 2.00
CA LYS A 100 -16.67 -2.57 2.84
C LYS A 100 -17.67 -3.42 2.06
N ALA A 101 -18.63 -2.80 1.38
CA ALA A 101 -19.66 -3.51 0.62
C ALA A 101 -19.08 -4.38 -0.51
N LYS A 102 -18.01 -3.92 -1.15
CA LYS A 102 -17.31 -4.64 -2.22
C LYS A 102 -16.22 -5.59 -1.72
N GLY A 103 -15.94 -5.60 -0.42
CA GLY A 103 -14.86 -6.40 0.17
C GLY A 103 -13.46 -5.97 -0.27
N VAL A 104 -13.27 -4.71 -0.68
CA VAL A 104 -11.97 -4.16 -1.05
C VAL A 104 -11.14 -3.97 0.22
N ILE A 105 -9.89 -4.43 0.18
CA ILE A 105 -8.97 -4.36 1.31
C ILE A 105 -8.15 -3.07 1.22
N LEU A 106 -8.05 -2.30 2.30
CA LEU A 106 -7.12 -1.18 2.38
C LEU A 106 -5.74 -1.71 2.81
N VAL A 107 -4.73 -1.56 1.97
CA VAL A 107 -3.33 -1.79 2.32
C VAL A 107 -2.74 -0.46 2.77
N ALA A 108 -2.73 -0.25 4.08
CA ALA A 108 -2.35 1.04 4.67
C ALA A 108 -0.83 1.11 4.86
N THR A 109 -0.20 2.13 4.27
CA THR A 109 1.26 2.31 4.27
C THR A 109 1.72 3.29 5.35
N ARG A 110 1.17 3.13 6.55
CA ARG A 110 1.34 4.07 7.66
C ARG A 110 2.77 4.19 8.13
N TYR A 111 3.52 3.08 8.05
CA TYR A 111 4.92 3.01 8.44
C TYR A 111 5.78 4.07 7.74
N ILE A 112 5.79 4.11 6.40
CA ILE A 112 6.63 5.08 5.68
C ILE A 112 6.17 6.52 5.94
N GLN A 113 4.87 6.77 6.08
CA GLN A 113 4.34 8.11 6.30
C GLN A 113 4.81 8.71 7.63
N GLU A 114 4.86 7.88 8.67
CA GLU A 114 5.38 8.28 9.99
C GLU A 114 6.90 8.48 9.99
N ASP A 115 7.63 7.67 9.24
CA ASP A 115 9.08 7.82 9.07
C ASP A 115 9.44 9.08 8.27
N LEU A 116 8.69 9.36 7.21
CA LEU A 116 8.82 10.58 6.43
C LEU A 116 8.61 11.82 7.30
N LEU A 117 7.52 11.85 8.09
CA LEU A 117 7.22 12.96 9.00
C LEU A 117 8.26 13.11 10.12
N ALA A 118 8.84 12.02 10.60
CA ALA A 118 9.71 12.03 11.77
C ALA A 118 11.16 12.43 11.49
N GLY A 119 11.61 12.50 10.23
CA GLY A 119 12.96 13.02 9.98
C GLY A 119 13.66 12.59 8.70
N PHE A 120 12.98 12.15 7.65
CA PHE A 120 13.60 12.04 6.34
C PHE A 120 13.85 13.47 5.79
N ARG A 121 14.99 14.05 6.16
CA ARG A 121 15.34 15.46 5.89
C ARG A 121 16.13 15.69 4.60
N GLU A 122 16.44 14.63 3.86
CA GLU A 122 17.09 14.69 2.54
C GLU A 122 16.06 14.54 1.41
N LEU A 123 14.94 15.24 1.50
CA LEU A 123 13.89 15.24 0.48
C LEU A 123 13.80 16.60 -0.22
N PRO A 124 13.37 16.65 -1.50
CA PRO A 124 13.07 17.90 -2.17
C PRO A 124 12.05 18.73 -1.37
N PRO A 125 12.16 20.08 -1.34
CA PRO A 125 11.24 20.93 -0.57
C PRO A 125 9.76 20.69 -0.86
N LYS A 126 9.41 20.44 -2.13
CA LYS A 126 8.04 20.09 -2.54
C LYS A 126 7.54 18.82 -1.84
N ALA A 127 8.36 17.79 -1.75
CA ALA A 127 7.98 16.54 -1.09
C ALA A 127 7.78 16.75 0.41
N ILE A 128 8.61 17.58 1.05
CA ILE A 128 8.44 17.94 2.46
C ILE A 128 7.09 18.64 2.68
N GLU A 129 6.75 19.62 1.84
CA GLU A 129 5.47 20.33 1.91
C GLU A 129 4.27 19.38 1.76
N GLU A 130 4.33 18.44 0.81
CA GLU A 130 3.31 17.42 0.61
C GLU A 130 3.21 16.48 1.83
N ILE A 131 4.32 16.05 2.41
CA ILE A 131 4.35 15.20 3.62
C ILE A 131 3.69 15.91 4.80
N GLU A 132 4.07 17.16 5.05
CA GLU A 132 3.56 17.95 6.18
C GLU A 132 2.05 18.18 6.11
N LYS A 133 1.48 18.24 4.90
CA LYS A 133 0.04 18.36 4.68
C LYS A 133 -0.68 17.01 4.71
N LEU A 134 -0.17 16.03 3.95
CA LEU A 134 -0.87 14.78 3.66
C LEU A 134 -0.85 13.81 4.83
N VAL A 135 0.27 13.68 5.52
CA VAL A 135 0.42 12.66 6.57
C VAL A 135 -0.54 12.90 7.74
N PRO A 136 -0.72 14.13 8.26
CA PRO A 136 -1.73 14.41 9.28
C PRO A 136 -3.15 14.09 8.82
N LEU A 137 -3.50 14.47 7.59
CA LEU A 137 -4.82 14.19 7.01
C LEU A 137 -5.06 12.68 6.84
N SER A 138 -4.09 11.94 6.31
CA SER A 138 -4.19 10.49 6.21
C SER A 138 -4.33 9.84 7.60
N SER A 139 -3.68 10.40 8.62
CA SER A 139 -3.76 9.89 9.99
C SER A 139 -5.14 10.09 10.59
N SER A 140 -5.76 11.26 10.38
CA SER A 140 -7.11 11.55 10.87
C SER A 140 -8.20 10.78 10.12
N THR A 141 -8.01 10.54 8.82
CA THR A 141 -8.98 9.82 7.97
C THR A 141 -8.85 8.30 8.08
N TYR A 142 -7.75 7.76 8.60
CA TYR A 142 -7.56 6.31 8.74
C TYR A 142 -8.65 5.63 9.60
N GLY A 143 -9.11 6.31 10.65
CA GLY A 143 -10.24 5.85 11.47
C GLY A 143 -11.56 5.70 10.70
N LEU A 144 -11.72 6.39 9.55
CA LEU A 144 -12.89 6.25 8.68
C LEU A 144 -12.95 4.89 7.99
N ALA A 145 -11.82 4.20 7.81
CA ALA A 145 -11.81 2.81 7.33
C ALA A 145 -12.14 1.83 8.46
N ILE A 146 -11.59 2.09 9.65
CA ILE A 146 -11.71 1.21 10.81
C ILE A 146 -13.15 1.19 11.34
N ARG A 147 -13.77 2.36 11.55
CA ARG A 147 -15.12 2.49 12.11
C ARG A 147 -16.19 1.65 11.42
N PRO A 148 -16.33 1.68 10.08
CA PRO A 148 -17.29 0.83 9.39
C PRO A 148 -16.82 -0.63 9.28
N GLY A 149 -15.55 -0.95 9.58
CA GLY A 149 -15.02 -2.31 9.51
C GLY A 149 -14.52 -2.69 8.11
N VAL A 150 -13.91 -1.75 7.39
CA VAL A 150 -13.15 -2.07 6.17
C VAL A 150 -11.99 -2.98 6.56
N LYS A 151 -11.76 -4.06 5.79
CA LYS A 151 -10.62 -4.94 6.01
C LYS A 151 -9.33 -4.19 5.70
N ILE A 152 -8.37 -4.26 6.60
CA ILE A 152 -7.09 -3.58 6.47
C ILE A 152 -5.96 -4.59 6.50
N ALA A 153 -5.05 -4.49 5.54
CA ALA A 153 -3.77 -5.20 5.52
C ALA A 153 -2.62 -4.20 5.75
N LEU A 154 -1.55 -4.69 6.35
CA LEU A 154 -0.33 -3.92 6.51
C LEU A 154 0.43 -3.80 5.18
N GLY A 155 0.75 -2.56 4.79
CA GLY A 155 1.81 -2.27 3.82
C GLY A 155 2.87 -1.39 4.47
N THR A 156 4.14 -1.55 4.11
CA THR A 156 5.20 -0.65 4.62
C THR A 156 5.51 0.47 3.64
N ASP A 157 5.39 0.19 2.34
CA ASP A 157 5.80 1.07 1.24
C ASP A 157 7.27 1.50 1.34
N THR A 158 8.09 0.54 1.73
CA THR A 158 9.55 0.67 1.74
C THR A 158 10.09 0.17 0.40
N THR A 159 10.85 1.01 -0.31
CA THR A 159 11.34 0.80 -1.69
C THR A 159 12.34 -0.34 -1.88
N VAL A 160 12.59 -1.17 -0.86
CA VAL A 160 13.66 -2.15 -0.91
C VAL A 160 13.38 -3.36 -0.03
N ALA A 161 13.64 -4.53 -0.58
CA ALA A 161 13.92 -5.78 0.14
C ALA A 161 15.23 -5.69 0.98
N ILE A 162 15.58 -4.50 1.47
CA ILE A 162 16.74 -4.24 2.32
C ILE A 162 16.24 -4.30 3.76
N ARG A 163 16.42 -5.46 4.39
CA ARG A 163 16.19 -5.72 5.82
C ARG A 163 17.04 -4.85 6.77
N SER A 164 17.96 -4.02 6.24
CA SER A 164 18.97 -3.29 7.02
C SER A 164 18.76 -1.78 7.13
N ILE A 165 17.79 -1.17 6.43
CA ILE A 165 17.39 0.21 6.76
C ILE A 165 16.48 0.07 7.98
N ARG A 166 17.06 0.14 9.17
CA ARG A 166 16.27 0.51 10.34
C ARG A 166 15.63 1.85 10.00
N SER A 167 14.32 1.97 10.22
CA SER A 167 13.67 3.26 10.29
C SER A 167 14.59 4.23 11.03
N PRO A 168 14.78 5.48 10.56
CA PRO A 168 15.47 6.51 11.33
C PRO A 168 14.91 6.68 12.75
N THR A 169 13.67 6.23 12.97
CA THR A 169 12.97 6.27 14.25
C THR A 169 13.04 4.96 15.04
N GLY A 170 13.77 3.95 14.54
CA GLY A 170 13.91 2.64 15.18
C GLY A 170 12.65 1.77 15.14
N ARG A 171 11.60 2.23 14.43
CA ARG A 171 10.34 1.51 14.26
C ARG A 171 10.51 0.28 13.36
N THR A 172 9.63 -0.68 13.54
CA THR A 172 9.49 -1.88 12.72
C THR A 172 8.14 -1.89 12.01
N GLN A 173 7.99 -2.73 11.00
CA GLN A 173 6.70 -2.94 10.32
C GLN A 173 5.59 -3.44 11.27
N TRP A 174 5.97 -4.06 12.40
CA TRP A 174 5.05 -4.51 13.45
C TRP A 174 4.54 -3.39 14.34
N ASN A 175 5.07 -2.16 14.20
CA ASN A 175 4.58 -1.02 14.95
C ASN A 175 3.10 -0.75 14.59
N CYS A 176 2.24 -0.85 15.60
CA CYS A 176 0.80 -0.73 15.48
C CYS A 176 0.26 0.55 16.13
N ASP A 177 1.10 1.40 16.73
CA ASP A 177 0.69 2.55 17.54
C ASP A 177 -0.35 3.43 16.85
N THR A 178 -0.16 3.73 15.58
CA THR A 178 -1.10 4.56 14.81
C THR A 178 -2.39 3.85 14.47
N ARG A 179 -2.37 2.52 14.32
CA ARG A 179 -3.58 1.71 14.13
C ARG A 179 -4.41 1.62 15.39
N LEU A 180 -3.75 1.43 16.54
CA LEU A 180 -4.40 1.42 17.83
C LEU A 180 -4.99 2.80 18.16
N LYS A 181 -4.23 3.88 17.93
CA LYS A 181 -4.73 5.27 18.07
C LYS A 181 -5.91 5.58 17.16
N ALA A 182 -5.96 4.97 15.97
CA ALA A 182 -7.07 5.13 15.03
C ALA A 182 -8.29 4.24 15.34
N GLY A 183 -8.21 3.39 16.38
CA GLY A 183 -9.33 2.64 16.92
C GLY A 183 -9.30 1.12 16.66
N MET A 184 -8.21 0.56 16.10
CA MET A 184 -8.06 -0.89 16.03
C MET A 184 -7.79 -1.49 17.41
N THR A 185 -8.32 -2.68 17.63
CA THR A 185 -7.87 -3.58 18.69
C THR A 185 -6.49 -4.19 18.36
N LEU A 186 -5.81 -4.72 19.38
CA LEU A 186 -4.55 -5.44 19.17
C LEU A 186 -4.72 -6.66 18.25
N LEU A 187 -5.85 -7.39 18.37
CA LEU A 187 -6.12 -8.53 17.52
C LEU A 187 -6.30 -8.11 16.05
N GLU A 188 -7.06 -7.04 15.78
CA GLU A 188 -7.21 -6.50 14.42
C GLU A 188 -5.87 -6.05 13.84
N ALA A 189 -5.01 -5.45 14.66
CA ALA A 189 -3.68 -5.04 14.23
C ALA A 189 -2.78 -6.25 13.87
N ILE A 190 -2.89 -7.36 14.61
CA ILE A 190 -2.20 -8.63 14.30
C ILE A 190 -2.79 -9.28 13.04
N ASP A 191 -4.12 -9.30 12.91
CA ASP A 191 -4.82 -9.84 11.73
C ASP A 191 -4.46 -9.06 10.47
N ALA A 192 -4.26 -7.73 10.57
CA ALA A 192 -3.80 -6.91 9.46
C ALA A 192 -2.41 -7.33 8.95
N CYS A 193 -1.58 -7.94 9.80
CA CYS A 193 -0.26 -8.45 9.46
C CYS A 193 -0.23 -9.95 9.10
N THR A 194 -1.30 -10.69 9.38
CA THR A 194 -1.31 -12.17 9.29
C THR A 194 -2.51 -12.69 8.53
N ALA A 195 -3.70 -12.66 9.12
CA ALA A 195 -4.89 -13.31 8.59
C ALA A 195 -5.55 -12.57 7.41
N THR A 196 -5.28 -11.27 7.25
CA THR A 196 -5.88 -10.41 6.20
C THR A 196 -5.07 -10.36 4.90
N PRO A 197 -3.73 -10.18 4.91
CA PRO A 197 -2.92 -10.08 3.69
C PRO A 197 -3.08 -11.24 2.67
N PRO A 198 -3.27 -12.52 3.07
CA PRO A 198 -3.52 -13.61 2.13
C PRO A 198 -4.68 -13.33 1.15
N ALA A 199 -5.72 -12.63 1.59
CA ALA A 199 -6.85 -12.26 0.73
C ALA A 199 -6.49 -11.20 -0.33
N VAL A 200 -5.50 -10.35 -0.05
CA VAL A 200 -4.92 -9.41 -1.03
C VAL A 200 -4.16 -10.19 -2.12
N LEU A 201 -3.36 -11.18 -1.70
CA LEU A 201 -2.57 -12.04 -2.59
C LEU A 201 -3.44 -13.06 -3.35
N GLY A 202 -4.63 -13.37 -2.86
CA GLY A 202 -5.59 -14.29 -3.47
C GLY A 202 -4.98 -15.68 -3.67
N LYS A 203 -5.05 -16.20 -4.89
CA LYS A 203 -4.57 -17.55 -5.24
C LYS A 203 -3.06 -17.76 -5.02
N HIS A 204 -2.30 -16.70 -4.74
CA HIS A 204 -0.85 -16.77 -4.54
C HIS A 204 -0.46 -17.10 -3.10
N ALA A 205 -1.38 -16.97 -2.13
CA ALA A 205 -1.14 -17.35 -0.74
C ALA A 205 -2.40 -17.93 -0.07
N PRO A 206 -3.06 -18.94 -0.68
CA PRO A 206 -4.37 -19.41 -0.22
C PRO A 206 -4.37 -20.06 1.17
N LEU A 207 -3.20 -20.48 1.65
CA LEU A 207 -2.99 -21.24 2.88
C LEU A 207 -2.11 -20.51 3.90
N ALA A 208 -1.79 -19.23 3.67
CA ALA A 208 -0.93 -18.45 4.54
C ALA A 208 -1.72 -17.71 5.64
N GLY A 209 -0.98 -17.22 6.65
CA GLY A 209 -1.47 -16.21 7.60
C GLY A 209 -2.39 -16.71 8.72
N ARG A 210 -2.63 -18.03 8.83
CA ARG A 210 -3.41 -18.63 9.92
C ARG A 210 -2.78 -19.93 10.38
N LEU A 211 -2.76 -20.15 11.69
CA LEU A 211 -2.36 -21.43 12.28
C LEU A 211 -3.57 -22.38 12.29
N ARG A 212 -3.68 -23.22 11.27
CA ARG A 212 -4.76 -24.20 11.10
C ARG A 212 -4.23 -25.46 10.42
N GLU A 213 -4.82 -26.60 10.70
CA GLU A 213 -4.51 -27.84 9.97
C GLU A 213 -4.69 -27.65 8.46
N GLY A 214 -3.69 -28.09 7.68
CA GLY A 214 -3.65 -27.94 6.23
C GLY A 214 -3.20 -26.57 5.71
N TYR A 215 -2.82 -25.63 6.59
CA TYR A 215 -2.24 -24.34 6.21
C TYR A 215 -0.71 -24.39 6.17
N ASP A 216 -0.09 -23.38 5.57
CA ASP A 216 1.37 -23.26 5.48
C ASP A 216 1.99 -23.13 6.89
N ALA A 217 3.16 -23.74 7.10
CA ALA A 217 3.85 -23.79 8.39
C ALA A 217 4.68 -22.51 8.68
N ASP A 218 4.14 -21.34 8.33
CA ASP A 218 4.76 -20.03 8.58
C ASP A 218 4.45 -19.55 10.00
N VAL A 219 5.31 -19.95 10.95
CA VAL A 219 5.09 -19.72 12.39
C VAL A 219 6.12 -18.76 12.96
N ILE A 220 5.64 -17.77 13.73
CA ILE A 220 6.46 -16.90 14.57
C ILE A 220 6.17 -17.25 16.03
N ALA A 221 7.18 -17.72 16.76
CA ALA A 221 7.09 -17.93 18.20
C ALA A 221 7.44 -16.63 18.94
N VAL A 222 6.68 -16.32 19.99
CA VAL A 222 6.86 -15.12 20.82
C VAL A 222 6.95 -15.51 22.29
N ALA A 223 7.71 -14.73 23.07
CA ALA A 223 7.99 -15.05 24.47
C ALA A 223 6.82 -14.79 25.44
N SER A 224 5.81 -14.04 25.01
CA SER A 224 4.64 -13.65 25.80
C SER A 224 3.42 -13.41 24.91
N ASN A 225 2.24 -13.31 25.52
CA ASN A 225 0.98 -13.07 24.82
C ASN A 225 0.97 -11.68 24.13
N PRO A 226 0.92 -11.59 22.78
CA PRO A 226 0.94 -10.31 22.07
C PRO A 226 -0.37 -9.51 22.21
N LEU A 227 -1.44 -10.12 22.74
CA LEU A 227 -2.69 -9.42 23.05
C LEU A 227 -2.64 -8.67 24.39
N GLU A 228 -1.66 -8.95 25.24
CA GLU A 228 -1.41 -8.21 26.49
C GLU A 228 -0.39 -7.09 26.31
N GLY A 229 0.41 -7.14 25.23
CA GLY A 229 1.37 -6.09 24.86
C GLY A 229 2.05 -6.39 23.54
N ILE A 230 2.02 -5.41 22.62
CA ILE A 230 2.56 -5.56 21.25
C ILE A 230 4.10 -5.61 21.21
N ASP A 231 4.78 -5.16 22.27
CA ASP A 231 6.24 -5.02 22.35
C ASP A 231 6.99 -6.30 22.00
N VAL A 232 6.40 -7.47 22.31
CA VAL A 232 6.98 -8.77 21.98
C VAL A 232 7.16 -8.99 20.48
N LEU A 233 6.36 -8.32 19.64
CA LEU A 233 6.49 -8.33 18.18
C LEU A 233 7.46 -7.27 17.64
N LEU A 234 7.72 -6.21 18.42
CA LEU A 234 8.61 -5.11 18.01
C LEU A 234 10.09 -5.44 18.24
N SER A 235 10.38 -6.29 19.22
CA SER A 235 11.74 -6.69 19.60
C SER A 235 11.81 -8.19 19.87
N PRO A 236 11.70 -9.03 18.83
CA PRO A 236 11.82 -10.48 19.00
C PRO A 236 13.23 -10.79 19.53
N ARG A 237 13.29 -11.41 20.71
CA ARG A 237 14.53 -11.99 21.23
C ARG A 237 14.80 -13.27 20.42
N LEU A 238 15.71 -13.18 19.46
CA LEU A 238 16.25 -14.32 18.73
C LEU A 238 17.23 -15.11 19.60
#